data_AF-A0AAF0W373-F1
#
_entry.id   AF-A0AAF0W373-F1
#
_cell.length_a   1.000
_cell.length_b   1.000
_cell.length_c   1.000
_cell.angle_alpha   90.00
_cell.angle_beta   90.00
_cell.angle_gamma   90.00
#
_symmetry.space_group_name_H-M   'P 1'
#
loop_
_entity.id
_entity.type
_entity.pdbx_description
1 polymer ?
#
loop_
_entity_poly.entity_id
_entity_poly.type
_entity_poly.pdbx_seq_one_letter_code
_entity_poly.pdbx_strand_id
1 'polypeptide(L)' 'MLRKNLKNDSDYPLIMTRELAAEFIGVSGPTFDKYYRYEHNFPVVKNGDVEEAFPRDPIIKWVADNWQLLEKRRKR' A
#
# COMPACT_ATOMS: atom_id res chain seq x y z
N MET A 1 4.39 -5.29 27.72
CA MET A 1 4.05 -5.29 26.29
C MET A 1 4.25 -3.88 25.77
N LEU A 2 5.25 -3.62 24.92
CA LEU A 2 5.33 -2.33 24.23
C LEU A 2 4.09 -2.22 23.34
N ARG A 3 3.20 -1.29 23.66
CA ARG A 3 2.24 -0.79 22.68
C ARG A 3 3.10 -0.20 21.57
N LYS A 4 3.30 -0.92 20.47
CA LYS A 4 3.77 -0.30 19.22
C LYS A 4 2.85 0.90 19.02
N ASN A 5 3.41 2.11 18.91
CA ASN A 5 2.65 3.30 18.56
C ASN A 5 1.86 2.95 17.29
N LEU A 6 0.57 2.68 17.44
CA LEU A 6 -0.33 2.41 16.34
C LEU A 6 -0.49 3.75 15.64
N LYS A 7 0.14 3.89 14.48
CA LYS A 7 -0.10 5.04 13.60
C LYS A 7 -1.56 4.98 13.14
N ASN A 8 -2.24 6.10 13.22
CA ASN A 8 -3.56 6.26 12.64
C ASN A 8 -3.42 6.52 11.13
N ASP A 9 -4.49 6.28 10.37
CA ASP A 9 -4.50 6.52 8.91
C ASP A 9 -4.16 8.00 8.56
N SER A 10 -4.52 8.92 9.45
CA SER A 10 -4.21 10.35 9.34
C SER A 10 -2.72 10.69 9.48
N ASP A 11 -1.93 9.78 10.03
CA ASP A 11 -0.49 9.99 10.26
C ASP A 11 0.33 9.73 8.98
N TYR A 12 -0.29 9.15 7.95
CA TYR A 12 0.33 8.91 6.65
C TYR A 12 0.10 10.09 5.70
N PRO A 13 1.14 10.53 4.96
CA PRO A 13 0.99 11.61 3.99
C PRO A 13 0.06 11.19 2.85
N LEU A 14 -0.54 12.17 2.17
CA LEU A 14 -1.42 11.92 1.01
C LEU A 14 -0.68 11.21 -0.12
N ILE A 15 0.60 11.52 -0.30
CA ILE A 15 1.51 10.91 -1.26
C ILE A 15 2.59 10.17 -0.48
N MET A 16 2.63 8.85 -0.61
CA MET A 16 3.53 7.98 0.14
C MET A 16 4.68 7.48 -0.73
N THR A 17 5.83 7.23 -0.10
CA THR A 17 6.89 6.40 -0.69
C THR A 17 6.46 4.94 -0.70
N ARG A 18 7.21 4.09 -1.41
CA ARG A 18 6.98 2.63 -1.41
C ARG A 18 6.96 2.05 0.02
N GLU A 19 7.90 2.46 0.85
CA GLU A 19 8.07 1.95 2.22
C GLU A 19 6.87 2.33 3.09
N LEU A 20 6.41 3.58 2.96
CA LEU A 20 5.22 4.05 3.67
C LEU A 20 3.95 3.38 3.17
N ALA A 21 3.81 3.13 1.87
CA ALA A 21 2.66 2.44 1.31
C ALA A 21 2.59 0.97 1.78
N ALA A 22 3.73 0.27 1.83
CA ALA A 22 3.81 -1.09 2.38
C ALA A 22 3.43 -1.11 3.87
N GLU A 23 3.96 -0.18 4.65
CA GLU A 23 3.61 -0.02 6.07
C GLU A 23 2.12 0.28 6.27
N PHE A 24 1.57 1.21 5.48
CA PHE A 24 0.18 1.65 5.54
C PHE A 24 -0.81 0.49 5.34
N ILE A 25 -0.56 -0.37 4.35
CA ILE A 25 -1.42 -1.56 4.14
C ILE A 25 -1.06 -2.74 5.05
N GLY A 26 -0.06 -2.59 5.93
CA GLY A 26 0.33 -3.58 6.93
C GLY A 26 1.15 -4.77 6.41
N VAL A 27 1.95 -4.60 5.35
CA VAL A 27 2.78 -5.67 4.77
C VAL A 27 4.26 -5.28 4.68
N SER A 28 5.14 -6.26 4.45
CA SER A 28 6.55 -5.98 4.17
C SER A 28 6.75 -5.44 2.76
N GLY A 29 7.80 -4.65 2.53
CA GLY A 29 8.15 -4.13 1.20
C GLY A 29 8.20 -5.21 0.09
N PRO A 30 8.82 -6.38 0.31
CA PRO A 30 8.78 -7.47 -0.67
C PRO A 30 7.38 -8.01 -0.96
N THR A 31 6.51 -8.08 0.06
CA THR A 31 5.10 -8.51 -0.10
C THR A 31 4.31 -7.47 -0.87
N PHE A 32 4.56 -6.19 -0.61
CA PHE A 32 3.98 -5.07 -1.34
C PHE A 32 4.31 -5.13 -2.83
N ASP A 33 5.59 -5.29 -3.17
CA ASP A 33 6.01 -5.40 -4.57
C ASP A 33 5.38 -6.62 -5.26
N LYS A 34 5.36 -7.78 -4.59
CA LYS A 34 4.89 -9.03 -5.17
C LYS A 34 3.38 -9.07 -5.45
N TYR A 35 2.57 -8.45 -4.59
CA TYR A 35 1.12 -8.66 -4.60
C TYR A 35 0.29 -7.40 -4.82
N TYR A 36 0.88 -6.21 -4.74
CA TYR A 36 0.15 -4.94 -4.83
C TYR A 36 0.71 -4.04 -5.91
N ARG A 37 1.99 -3.63 -5.80
CA ARG A 37 2.60 -2.59 -6.65
C ARG A 37 2.42 -2.83 -8.15
N TYR A 38 2.56 -4.08 -8.59
CA TYR A 38 2.48 -4.44 -10.01
C TYR A 38 1.12 -5.02 -10.43
N GLU A 39 0.11 -4.95 -9.56
CA GLU A 39 -1.25 -5.35 -9.93
C GLU A 39 -1.87 -4.38 -10.91
N HIS A 40 -2.78 -4.91 -11.73
CA HIS A 40 -3.53 -4.10 -12.67
C HIS A 40 -4.33 -3.02 -11.94
N ASN A 41 -4.20 -1.78 -12.41
CA ASN A 41 -4.84 -0.58 -11.85
C ASN A 41 -4.46 -0.26 -10.40
N PHE A 42 -3.37 -0.82 -9.88
CA PHE A 42 -2.89 -0.38 -8.57
C PHE A 42 -2.52 1.12 -8.63
N PRO A 43 -2.95 1.96 -7.66
CA PRO A 43 -2.72 3.39 -7.74
C PRO A 43 -1.24 3.74 -7.58
N VAL A 44 -0.66 4.25 -8.66
CA VAL A 44 0.71 4.76 -8.71
C VAL A 44 0.70 6.07 -9.49
N VAL A 45 1.36 7.10 -8.96
CA VAL A 45 1.56 8.38 -9.63
C VAL A 45 3.06 8.64 -9.78
N LYS A 46 3.43 9.43 -10.79
CA LYS A 46 4.81 9.92 -10.91
C LYS A 46 4.94 11.22 -10.14
N ASN A 47 5.84 11.28 -9.18
CA ASN A 47 6.15 12.51 -8.44
C ASN A 47 7.44 13.13 -8.98
N GLY A 48 7.30 14.02 -9.97
CA GLY A 48 8.46 14.60 -10.68
C GLY A 48 9.15 13.57 -11.58
N ASP A 49 10.48 13.64 -11.64
CA ASP A 49 11.25 12.97 -12.69
C ASP A 49 11.54 11.47 -12.47
N VAL A 50 11.49 10.94 -11.23
CA VAL A 50 11.99 9.56 -11.01
C VAL A 50 11.29 8.73 -9.93
N GLU A 51 10.54 9.31 -8.98
CA GLU A 51 9.96 8.50 -7.90
C GLU A 51 8.50 8.14 -8.15
N GLU A 52 8.23 6.83 -8.27
CA GLU A 52 6.89 6.28 -8.11
C GLU A 52 6.39 6.65 -6.71
N ALA A 53 5.20 7.25 -6.67
CA ALA A 53 4.56 7.63 -5.45
C ALA A 53 3.16 7.04 -5.36
N PHE A 54 2.73 6.82 -4.13
CA PHE A 54 1.60 5.97 -3.79
C PHE A 54 0.55 6.81 -3.08
N PRO A 55 -0.55 7.20 -3.77
CA PRO A 55 -1.55 8.06 -3.18
C PRO A 55 -2.39 7.27 -2.17
N ARG A 56 -2.47 7.76 -0.94
CA ARG A 56 -3.10 7.05 0.20
C ARG A 56 -4.56 6.70 -0.06
N ASP A 57 -5.39 7.69 -0.38
CA ASP A 57 -6.83 7.50 -0.48
C ASP A 57 -7.23 6.59 -1.68
N PRO A 58 -6.60 6.70 -2.87
CA PRO A 58 -6.79 5.73 -3.94
C PRO A 58 -6.40 4.30 -3.54
N ILE A 59 -5.35 4.11 -2.73
CA ILE A 59 -4.97 2.77 -2.26
C ILE A 59 -6.06 2.17 -1.38
N ILE A 60 -6.65 2.96 -0.47
CA ILE A 60 -7.80 2.50 0.36
C ILE A 60 -8.93 2.00 -0.55
N LYS A 61 -9.28 2.78 -1.57
CA LYS A 61 -10.33 2.41 -2.53
C LYS A 61 -9.96 1.13 -3.29
N TRP A 62 -8.74 1.03 -3.80
CA TRP A 62 -8.30 -0.15 -4.54
C TRP A 62 -8.34 -1.41 -3.67
N VAL A 63 -7.89 -1.34 -2.41
CA VAL A 63 -7.95 -2.49 -1.49
C VAL A 63 -9.39 -2.90 -1.22
N ALA A 64 -10.29 -1.93 -1.00
CA ALA A 64 -11.72 -2.19 -0.82
C ALA A 64 -12.36 -2.85 -2.05
N ASP A 65 -11.95 -2.48 -3.26
CA ASP A 65 -12.48 -3.02 -4.52
C ASP A 65 -11.87 -4.41 -4.85
N ASN A 66 -10.66 -4.71 -4.37
CA ASN A 66 -9.86 -5.87 -4.81
C ASN A 66 -9.52 -6.89 -3.70
N TRP A 67 -10.11 -6.78 -2.50
CA TRP A 67 -9.76 -7.63 -1.34
C TRP A 67 -9.82 -9.15 -1.62
N GLN A 68 -10.74 -9.59 -2.49
CA GLN A 68 -10.89 -11.00 -2.86
C GLN A 68 -9.67 -11.56 -3.62
N LEU A 69 -8.96 -10.72 -4.37
CA LEU A 69 -7.74 -11.11 -5.08
C LEU A 69 -6.61 -11.45 -4.09
N LEU A 70 -6.60 -10.77 -2.95
CA LEU A 70 -5.62 -10.95 -1.88
C LEU A 70 -5.87 -12.25 -1.10
N GLU A 71 -7.14 -12.61 -0.85
CA GLU A 71 -7.49 -13.88 -0.19
C GLU A 71 -7.08 -15.11 -1.00
N LYS A 72 -7.31 -15.10 -2.32
CA LYS A 72 -6.98 -16.23 -3.20
C LYS A 72 -5.48 -16.53 -3.20
N ARG A 73 -4.63 -15.51 -3.02
CA ARG A 73 -3.17 -15.63 -3.04
C ARG A 73 -2.57 -16.07 -1.72
N ARG A 74 -3.31 -15.95 -0.60
CA ARG A 74 -2.88 -16.40 0.73
C ARG A 74 -3.00 -17.92 0.93
N LYS A 75 -3.82 -18.59 0.11
CA LYS A 75 -4.08 -20.05 0.18
C LYS A 75 -3.15 -20.90 -0.69
N ARG A 76 -2.21 -20.29 -1.41
CA ARG A 76 -1.16 -20.98 -2.18
C ARG A 76 0.19 -20.80 -1.49
#